data_AF-A0A523U9J3-F1
#
_entry.id   AF-A0A523U9J3-F1
#
_cell.length_a   1.000
_cell.length_b   1.000
_cell.length_c   1.000
_cell.angle_alpha   90.00
_cell.angle_beta   90.00
_cell.angle_gamma   90.00
#
_symmetry.space_group_name_H-M   'P 1'
#
loop_
_entity.id
_entity.type
_entity.pdbx_description
1 polymer ?
#
loop_
_entity_poly.entity_id
_entity_poly.type
_entity_poly.pdbx_seq_one_letter_code
_entity_poly.pdbx_strand_id
1 'polypeptide(L)'
;MVDDLDELQRTVEDTLEALVGHGDLLELTDTSQEESSGCKALLYLAPPAFVRRQSGAVVILGILPDDVSLLPDEVVECVEYINHIRVLPPNAGTKFADQLGELGWIELSSSAWLKAPKAEAAAEYLGRMNRLLDAAPVGGDVPGLVLLDPGRSVRYYRGRWVESTTHTGRFVGRRAQAYGADLWCYVKVKDGNPIRFVDLPLKSNTWRGCDEAWRIQAAIDYEQGTPQIFRVRPGPNGTEVVDFFSPLPMWVRRKWNVVGVPILSSGCLFSYRLRENEIDEEVRFLKEYAWLTEIS
;
A
#
# COMPACT_ATOMS: atom_id res chain seq x y z
N MET A 1 -18.15 -32.41 -11.16
CA MET A 1 -17.04 -32.00 -10.30
C MET A 1 -16.79 -30.54 -10.59
N VAL A 2 -17.51 -29.68 -9.88
CA VAL A 2 -17.22 -28.25 -9.80
C VAL A 2 -16.64 -28.12 -8.41
N ASP A 3 -15.31 -28.20 -8.31
CA ASP A 3 -14.64 -27.78 -7.08
C ASP A 3 -14.78 -26.26 -7.02
N ASP A 4 -15.57 -25.87 -6.03
CA ASP A 4 -15.72 -24.58 -5.38
C ASP A 4 -15.64 -23.31 -6.26
N LEU A 5 -16.79 -22.90 -6.80
CA LEU A 5 -16.95 -21.64 -7.52
C LEU A 5 -16.45 -20.43 -6.70
N ASP A 6 -16.57 -20.51 -5.36
CA ASP A 6 -16.11 -19.49 -4.42
C ASP A 6 -14.58 -19.43 -4.35
N GLU A 7 -13.88 -20.56 -4.48
CA GLU A 7 -12.42 -20.61 -4.52
C GLU A 7 -11.88 -20.06 -5.85
N LEU A 8 -12.54 -20.41 -6.97
CA LEU A 8 -12.21 -19.83 -8.27
C LEU A 8 -12.43 -18.31 -8.27
N GLN A 9 -13.56 -17.85 -7.73
CA GLN A 9 -13.86 -16.43 -7.63
C GLN A 9 -12.77 -15.70 -6.82
N ARG A 10 -12.40 -16.20 -5.64
CA ARG A 10 -11.31 -15.63 -4.84
C ARG A 10 -9.99 -15.60 -5.59
N THR A 11 -9.65 -16.68 -6.29
CA THR A 11 -8.41 -16.76 -7.07
C THR A 11 -8.37 -15.71 -8.17
N VAL A 12 -9.48 -15.50 -8.87
CA VAL A 12 -9.61 -14.47 -9.91
C VAL A 12 -9.52 -13.08 -9.29
N GLU A 13 -10.20 -12.82 -8.18
CA GLU A 13 -10.15 -11.55 -7.46
C GLU A 13 -8.72 -11.22 -6.99
N ASP A 14 -8.03 -12.18 -6.35
CA ASP A 14 -6.66 -12.03 -5.88
C ASP A 14 -5.69 -11.80 -7.05
N THR A 15 -5.90 -12.50 -8.18
CA THR A 15 -5.07 -12.33 -9.39
C THR A 15 -5.31 -10.97 -10.03
N LEU A 16 -6.56 -10.51 -10.12
CA LEU A 16 -6.87 -9.18 -10.65
C LEU A 16 -6.31 -8.07 -9.75
N GLU A 17 -6.42 -8.20 -8.42
CA GLU A 17 -5.81 -7.25 -7.48
C GLU A 17 -4.28 -7.24 -7.63
N ALA A 18 -3.67 -8.40 -7.85
CA ALA A 18 -2.25 -8.53 -8.12
C ALA A 18 -1.84 -7.85 -9.44
N LEU A 19 -2.57 -8.06 -10.54
CA LEU A 19 -2.27 -7.45 -11.85
C LEU A 19 -2.47 -5.93 -11.84
N VAL A 20 -3.53 -5.43 -11.21
CA VAL A 20 -3.74 -3.98 -10.99
C VAL A 20 -2.67 -3.41 -10.07
N GLY A 21 -2.26 -4.19 -9.07
CA GLY A 21 -1.25 -3.78 -8.11
C GLY A 21 0.17 -3.73 -8.65
N HIS A 22 0.52 -4.69 -9.51
CA HIS A 22 1.77 -4.75 -10.25
C HIS A 22 1.82 -3.70 -11.36
N GLY A 23 0.67 -3.27 -11.89
CA GLY A 23 0.59 -2.26 -12.94
C GLY A 23 0.52 -2.85 -14.35
N ASP A 24 0.12 -4.11 -14.46
CA ASP A 24 -0.22 -4.77 -15.72
C ASP A 24 -1.62 -4.40 -16.20
N LEU A 25 -2.49 -4.06 -15.25
CA LEU A 25 -3.83 -3.51 -15.49
C LEU A 25 -3.96 -2.10 -14.91
N LEU A 26 -4.64 -1.23 -15.65
CA LEU A 26 -5.04 0.09 -15.21
C LEU A 26 -6.51 0.09 -14.81
N GLU A 27 -6.79 0.52 -13.59
CA GLU A 27 -8.14 0.77 -13.11
C GLU A 27 -8.46 2.27 -13.28
N LEU A 28 -9.46 2.58 -14.10
CA LEU A 28 -9.91 3.95 -14.38
C LEU A 28 -11.39 4.10 -14.02
N THR A 29 -11.74 5.21 -13.38
CA THR A 29 -13.15 5.50 -13.04
C THR A 29 -13.91 5.95 -14.28
N ASP A 30 -15.07 5.33 -14.53
CA ASP A 30 -15.98 5.77 -15.58
C ASP A 30 -16.65 7.09 -15.17
N THR A 31 -16.25 8.18 -15.83
CA THR A 31 -16.82 9.52 -15.64
C THR A 31 -18.01 9.81 -16.56
N SER A 32 -18.44 8.84 -17.37
CA SER A 32 -19.47 9.05 -18.40
C SER A 32 -20.90 8.79 -17.92
N GLN A 33 -21.09 8.23 -16.72
CA GLN A 33 -22.42 7.94 -16.16
C GLN A 33 -22.81 8.98 -15.09
N GLU A 34 -23.99 9.59 -15.26
CA GLU A 34 -24.59 10.51 -14.30
C GLU A 34 -24.74 9.86 -12.91
N GLU A 35 -24.61 10.72 -11.88
CA GLU A 35 -24.31 10.50 -10.45
C GLU A 35 -25.21 9.55 -9.63
N SER A 36 -26.06 8.74 -10.26
CA SER A 36 -27.09 7.92 -9.60
C SER A 36 -26.77 6.43 -9.48
N SER A 37 -25.68 5.95 -10.09
CA SER A 37 -25.20 4.57 -9.94
C SER A 37 -23.70 4.62 -9.68
N GLY A 38 -23.24 3.99 -8.59
CA GLY A 38 -21.87 4.10 -8.08
C GLY A 38 -20.78 4.04 -9.17
N CYS A 39 -19.69 4.79 -8.96
CA CYS A 39 -18.53 4.81 -9.85
C CYS A 39 -18.12 3.39 -10.26
N LYS A 40 -18.36 3.05 -11.53
CA LYS A 40 -17.86 1.80 -12.10
C LYS A 40 -16.39 1.98 -12.44
N ALA A 41 -15.55 1.09 -11.94
CA ALA A 41 -14.17 0.99 -12.34
C ALA A 41 -14.08 0.17 -13.64
N LEU A 42 -13.36 0.69 -14.62
CA LEU A 42 -13.04 0.03 -15.88
C LEU A 42 -11.57 -0.44 -15.84
N LEU A 43 -11.33 -1.66 -16.31
CA LEU A 43 -9.99 -2.24 -16.41
C LEU A 43 -9.46 -2.16 -17.84
N TYR A 44 -8.23 -1.68 -17.98
CA TYR A 44 -7.51 -1.58 -19.25
C TYR A 44 -6.16 -2.28 -19.15
N LEU A 45 -5.64 -2.80 -20.25
CA LEU A 45 -4.25 -3.26 -20.31
C LEU A 45 -3.32 -2.05 -20.16
N ALA A 46 -2.33 -2.15 -19.26
CA ALA A 46 -1.31 -1.13 -19.14
C ALA A 46 -0.32 -1.23 -20.32
N PRO A 47 0.15 -0.08 -20.85
CA PRO A 47 1.17 -0.08 -21.89
C PRO A 47 2.50 -0.67 -21.39
N PRO A 48 3.37 -1.17 -22.28
CA PRO A 48 4.69 -1.65 -21.90
C PRO A 48 5.49 -0.59 -21.16
N ALA A 49 5.90 -0.93 -19.94
CA ALA A 49 6.64 -0.03 -19.07
C ALA A 49 7.66 -0.81 -18.25
N PHE A 50 8.65 -0.12 -17.70
CA PHE A 50 9.62 -0.73 -16.81
C PHE A 50 10.02 0.21 -15.67
N VAL A 51 10.53 -0.37 -14.58
CA VAL A 51 11.02 0.36 -13.41
C VAL A 51 12.41 -0.11 -13.06
N ARG A 52 13.38 0.81 -13.03
CA ARG A 52 14.73 0.53 -12.53
C ARG A 52 14.76 0.51 -10.99
N ARG A 53 15.53 -0.42 -10.44
CA ARG A 53 15.79 -0.59 -9.00
C ARG A 53 17.21 -0.12 -8.66
N GLN A 54 17.46 0.26 -7.40
CA GLN A 54 18.83 0.63 -6.97
C GLN A 54 19.81 -0.54 -7.05
N SER A 55 19.30 -1.76 -6.91
CA SER A 55 20.09 -2.99 -7.09
C SER A 55 20.57 -3.23 -8.52
N GLY A 56 20.07 -2.48 -9.50
CA GLY A 56 20.28 -2.69 -10.93
C GLY A 56 19.26 -3.63 -11.58
N ALA A 57 18.34 -4.22 -10.79
CA ALA A 57 17.24 -5.00 -11.34
C ALA A 57 16.25 -4.09 -12.10
N VAL A 58 15.53 -4.66 -13.06
CA VAL A 58 14.47 -3.97 -13.81
C VAL A 58 13.18 -4.76 -13.71
N VAL A 59 12.12 -4.11 -13.28
CA VAL A 59 10.77 -4.69 -13.22
C VAL A 59 10.06 -4.38 -14.54
N ILE A 60 9.50 -5.40 -15.18
CA ILE A 60 8.78 -5.30 -16.44
C ILE A 60 7.27 -5.28 -16.15
N LEU A 61 6.58 -4.30 -16.75
CA LEU A 61 5.17 -3.99 -16.54
C LEU A 61 4.41 -3.93 -17.86
N GLY A 62 3.09 -4.12 -17.78
CA GLY A 62 2.19 -4.01 -18.90
C GLY A 62 2.01 -5.32 -19.65
N ILE A 63 0.87 -5.44 -20.32
CA ILE A 63 0.51 -6.62 -21.10
C ILE A 63 0.31 -6.17 -22.54
N LEU A 64 1.00 -6.83 -23.46
CA LEU A 64 0.80 -6.64 -24.89
C LEU A 64 -0.37 -7.51 -25.37
N PRO A 65 -1.22 -7.00 -26.27
CA PRO A 65 -2.27 -7.80 -26.88
C PRO A 65 -1.69 -8.91 -27.77
N ASP A 66 -2.43 -10.02 -27.87
CA ASP A 66 -2.25 -11.09 -28.87
C ASP A 66 -0.87 -11.78 -28.91
N ASP A 67 -0.28 -12.06 -27.74
CA ASP A 67 0.94 -12.87 -27.57
C ASP A 67 2.19 -12.31 -28.31
N VAL A 68 2.14 -11.05 -28.72
CA VAL A 68 3.25 -10.37 -29.38
C VAL A 68 4.28 -9.94 -28.33
N SER A 69 5.45 -10.56 -28.32
CA SER A 69 6.60 -10.05 -27.56
C SER A 69 7.27 -8.91 -28.32
N LEU A 70 7.27 -7.69 -27.75
CA LEU A 70 8.11 -6.58 -28.22
C LEU A 70 9.56 -6.68 -27.68
N LEU A 71 9.85 -7.67 -26.84
CA LEU A 71 11.18 -7.87 -26.28
C LEU A 71 12.01 -8.75 -27.23
N PRO A 72 13.26 -8.35 -27.54
CA PRO A 72 14.22 -9.22 -28.22
C PRO A 72 14.44 -10.53 -27.44
N ASP A 73 14.69 -11.63 -28.15
CA ASP A 73 14.87 -12.96 -27.55
C ASP A 73 15.92 -12.97 -26.43
N GLU A 74 17.02 -12.24 -26.62
CA GLU A 74 18.09 -12.12 -25.61
C GLU A 74 17.62 -11.47 -24.28
N VAL A 75 16.59 -10.62 -24.34
CA VAL A 75 16.00 -10.00 -23.15
C VAL A 75 15.03 -10.99 -22.52
N VAL A 76 14.19 -11.64 -23.32
CA VAL A 76 13.20 -12.65 -22.87
C VAL A 76 13.88 -13.78 -22.11
N GLU A 77 15.01 -14.28 -22.60
CA GLU A 77 15.80 -15.34 -21.95
C GLU A 77 16.32 -14.96 -20.56
N CYS A 78 16.45 -13.66 -20.29
CA CYS A 78 16.94 -13.15 -19.00
C CYS A 78 15.82 -12.79 -18.02
N VAL A 79 14.55 -12.86 -18.41
CA VAL A 79 13.42 -12.51 -17.54
C VAL A 79 13.17 -13.62 -16.52
N GLU A 80 13.30 -13.29 -15.24
CA GLU A 80 12.84 -14.12 -14.13
C GLU A 80 11.35 -13.86 -13.87
N TYR A 81 10.57 -14.95 -13.80
CA TYR A 81 9.15 -14.91 -13.43
C TYR A 81 8.99 -15.30 -11.96
N ILE A 82 8.54 -14.35 -11.14
CA ILE A 82 8.30 -14.53 -9.70
C ILE A 82 6.82 -14.29 -9.44
N ASN A 83 6.03 -15.36 -9.31
CA ASN A 83 4.57 -15.29 -9.31
C ASN A 83 4.04 -14.63 -10.61
N HIS A 84 3.40 -13.46 -10.50
CA HIS A 84 2.89 -12.67 -11.62
C HIS A 84 3.87 -11.58 -12.08
N ILE A 85 5.07 -11.53 -11.50
CA ILE A 85 6.02 -10.43 -11.65
C ILE A 85 7.14 -10.86 -12.61
N ARG A 86 7.48 -9.96 -13.53
CA ARG A 86 8.56 -10.12 -14.51
C ARG A 86 9.73 -9.23 -14.12
N VAL A 87 10.89 -9.82 -13.89
CA VAL A 87 12.07 -9.10 -13.41
C VAL A 87 13.30 -9.48 -14.23
N LEU A 88 14.03 -8.50 -14.73
CA LEU A 88 15.40 -8.69 -15.17
C LEU A 88 16.32 -8.56 -13.94
N PRO A 89 17.10 -9.61 -13.60
CA PRO A 89 18.01 -9.55 -12.46
C PRO A 89 19.10 -8.49 -12.68
N PRO A 90 19.79 -8.01 -11.62
CA PRO A 90 20.72 -6.87 -11.69
C PRO A 90 21.66 -6.80 -12.90
N ASN A 91 22.31 -7.91 -13.25
CA ASN A 91 23.24 -7.95 -14.37
C ASN A 91 22.53 -7.74 -15.72
N ALA A 92 21.37 -8.36 -15.91
CA ALA A 92 20.56 -8.22 -17.12
C ALA A 92 19.83 -6.88 -17.17
N GLY A 93 19.28 -6.43 -16.03
CA GLY A 93 18.59 -5.14 -15.90
C GLY A 93 19.52 -3.99 -16.26
N THR A 94 20.74 -3.96 -15.71
CA THR A 94 21.73 -2.93 -16.04
C THR A 94 22.14 -2.97 -17.52
N LYS A 95 22.23 -4.17 -18.11
CA LYS A 95 22.57 -4.34 -19.54
C LYS A 95 21.47 -3.82 -20.47
N PHE A 96 20.21 -4.12 -20.15
CA PHE A 96 19.10 -4.00 -21.10
C PHE A 96 18.16 -2.81 -20.85
N ALA A 97 18.28 -2.10 -19.73
CA ALA A 97 17.36 -1.01 -19.40
C ALA A 97 17.33 0.11 -20.45
N ASP A 98 18.48 0.48 -21.01
CA ASP A 98 18.55 1.52 -22.04
C ASP A 98 17.92 1.03 -23.36
N GLN A 99 18.13 -0.24 -23.71
CA GLN A 99 17.53 -0.89 -24.88
C GLN A 99 16.00 -0.94 -24.77
N LEU A 100 15.43 -1.16 -23.59
CA LEU A 100 13.97 -1.08 -23.38
C LEU A 100 13.43 0.31 -23.73
N GLY A 101 14.13 1.37 -23.31
CA GLY A 101 13.78 2.75 -23.67
C GLY A 101 13.85 3.01 -25.17
N GLU A 102 14.88 2.51 -25.85
CA GLU A 102 15.01 2.61 -27.31
C GLU A 102 13.89 1.86 -28.07
N LEU A 103 13.38 0.77 -27.49
CA LEU A 103 12.24 0.01 -28.01
C LEU A 103 10.88 0.69 -27.73
N GLY A 104 10.88 1.87 -27.11
CA GLY A 104 9.66 2.65 -26.83
C GLY A 104 8.93 2.25 -25.56
N TRP A 105 9.56 1.45 -24.68
CA TRP A 105 9.01 1.17 -23.35
C TRP A 105 9.08 2.41 -22.46
N ILE A 106 8.06 2.60 -21.63
CA ILE A 106 7.98 3.74 -20.72
C ILE A 106 8.75 3.44 -19.44
N GLU A 107 9.82 4.18 -19.15
CA GLU A 107 10.46 4.12 -17.84
C GLU A 107 9.59 4.87 -16.81
N LEU A 108 9.09 4.14 -15.81
CA LEU A 108 8.34 4.69 -14.68
C LEU A 108 9.26 4.87 -13.48
N SER A 109 9.10 5.99 -12.78
CA SER A 109 9.70 6.12 -11.45
C SER A 109 9.02 5.18 -10.46
N SER A 110 9.75 4.74 -9.43
CA SER A 110 9.18 3.91 -8.36
C SER A 110 7.93 4.52 -7.73
N SER A 111 7.90 5.85 -7.53
CA SER A 111 6.74 6.53 -6.95
C SER A 111 5.52 6.52 -7.88
N ALA A 112 5.73 6.68 -9.20
CA ALA A 112 4.66 6.67 -10.19
C ALA A 112 4.05 5.27 -10.32
N TRP A 113 4.90 4.25 -10.40
CA TRP A 113 4.48 2.85 -10.45
C TRP A 113 3.66 2.43 -9.22
N LEU A 114 4.13 2.75 -8.02
CA LEU A 114 3.46 2.37 -6.77
C LEU A 114 2.19 3.17 -6.48
N LYS A 115 1.89 4.21 -7.29
CA LYS A 115 0.93 5.27 -6.94
C LYS A 115 1.17 5.77 -5.50
N ALA A 116 2.46 5.84 -5.12
CA ALA A 116 2.88 6.17 -3.77
C ALA A 116 2.53 7.62 -3.46
N PRO A 117 2.34 7.95 -2.17
CA PRO A 117 2.25 9.34 -1.77
C PRO A 117 3.44 10.15 -2.25
N LYS A 118 3.26 11.48 -2.30
CA LYS A 118 4.42 12.37 -2.28
C LYS A 118 5.13 12.22 -0.94
N ALA A 119 6.46 12.15 -0.98
CA ALA A 119 7.28 12.29 0.23
C ALA A 119 7.02 13.67 0.84
N GLU A 120 6.68 13.69 2.13
CA GLU A 120 6.38 14.90 2.90
C GLU A 120 6.62 14.62 4.39
N ALA A 121 6.83 15.66 5.20
CA ALA A 121 6.99 15.48 6.64
C ALA A 121 5.68 15.04 7.31
N ALA A 122 5.76 14.21 8.35
CA ALA A 122 4.59 13.73 9.09
C ALA A 122 3.74 14.90 9.63
N ALA A 123 4.39 15.92 10.21
CA ALA A 123 3.76 17.15 10.65
C ALA A 123 2.96 17.89 9.56
N GLU A 124 3.50 17.98 8.34
CA GLU A 124 2.84 18.67 7.22
C GLU A 124 1.62 17.88 6.74
N TYR A 125 1.77 16.56 6.59
CA TYR A 125 0.68 15.65 6.23
C TYR A 125 -0.44 15.72 7.28
N LEU A 126 -0.10 15.55 8.55
CA LEU A 126 -1.05 15.56 9.65
C LEU A 126 -1.70 16.94 9.81
N GLY A 127 -0.95 18.02 9.63
CA GLY A 127 -1.47 19.40 9.62
C GLY A 127 -2.50 19.63 8.50
N ARG A 128 -2.33 19.03 7.32
CA ARG A 128 -3.33 19.04 6.25
C ARG A 128 -4.59 18.26 6.64
N MET A 129 -4.43 17.05 7.19
CA MET A 129 -5.56 16.23 7.63
C MET A 129 -6.35 16.90 8.77
N ASN A 130 -5.65 17.55 9.71
CA ASN A 130 -6.26 18.34 10.78
C ASN A 130 -7.13 19.48 10.25
N ARG A 131 -6.64 20.22 9.25
CA ARG A 131 -7.40 21.30 8.61
C ARG A 131 -8.66 20.77 7.91
N LEU A 132 -8.56 19.63 7.22
CA LEU A 132 -9.73 18.98 6.61
C LEU A 132 -10.77 18.58 7.66
N LEU A 133 -10.33 17.98 8.77
CA LEU A 133 -11.22 17.57 9.87
C LEU A 133 -11.86 18.77 10.59
N ASP A 134 -11.10 19.85 10.82
CA ASP A 134 -11.64 21.06 11.46
C ASP A 134 -12.63 21.80 10.54
N ALA A 135 -12.50 21.67 9.22
CA ALA A 135 -13.44 22.20 8.23
C ALA A 135 -14.68 21.32 7.99
N ALA A 136 -14.63 20.03 8.34
CA ALA A 136 -15.77 19.12 8.22
C ALA A 136 -16.96 19.60 9.06
N PRO A 137 -18.22 19.37 8.66
CA PRO A 137 -19.38 19.74 9.47
C PRO A 137 -19.31 19.17 10.89
N VAL A 138 -19.99 19.82 11.84
CA VAL A 138 -20.17 19.25 13.18
C VAL A 138 -20.95 17.94 13.03
N GLY A 139 -20.35 16.86 13.50
CA GLY A 139 -20.94 15.52 13.44
C GLY A 139 -22.00 15.35 14.52
N GLY A 140 -22.98 14.49 14.24
CA GLY A 140 -23.85 13.93 15.27
C GLY A 140 -23.23 12.72 15.94
N ASP A 141 -24.05 11.95 16.65
CA ASP A 141 -23.66 10.65 17.19
C ASP A 141 -23.15 9.72 16.07
N VAL A 142 -22.11 8.95 16.36
CA VAL A 142 -21.51 7.98 15.44
C VAL A 142 -21.61 6.60 16.07
N PRO A 143 -22.70 5.86 15.81
CA PRO A 143 -22.91 4.55 16.40
C PRO A 143 -21.78 3.56 16.07
N GLY A 144 -21.34 2.82 17.08
CA GLY A 144 -20.31 1.79 16.93
C GLY A 144 -18.92 2.34 16.63
N LEU A 145 -18.64 3.60 16.99
CA LEU A 145 -17.32 4.19 16.81
C LEU A 145 -16.26 3.51 17.69
N VAL A 146 -15.25 2.93 17.05
CA VAL A 146 -14.02 2.46 17.68
C VAL A 146 -12.84 3.28 17.20
N LEU A 147 -11.91 3.57 18.10
CA LEU A 147 -10.73 4.40 17.86
C LEU A 147 -9.47 3.54 17.83
N LEU A 148 -8.52 3.94 17.00
CA LEU A 148 -7.16 3.42 17.02
C LEU A 148 -6.32 4.31 17.94
N ASP A 149 -6.01 3.80 19.13
CA ASP A 149 -5.37 4.57 20.19
C ASP A 149 -3.85 4.72 19.96
N PRO A 150 -3.33 5.96 19.80
CA PRO A 150 -1.89 6.21 19.70
C PRO A 150 -1.16 6.00 21.04
N GLY A 151 -1.84 6.07 22.18
CA GLY A 151 -1.24 5.82 23.50
C GLY A 151 -0.96 4.34 23.79
N ARG A 152 -1.46 3.42 22.95
CA ARG A 152 -1.25 1.98 23.09
C ARG A 152 -0.04 1.50 22.29
N SER A 153 0.55 0.40 22.75
CA SER A 153 1.78 -0.15 22.15
C SER A 153 1.66 -0.44 20.65
N VAL A 154 2.60 0.13 19.88
CA VAL A 154 2.75 -0.10 18.43
C VAL A 154 3.17 -1.53 18.08
N ARG A 155 3.57 -2.34 19.09
CA ARG A 155 3.95 -3.76 18.90
C ARG A 155 2.75 -4.69 18.74
N TYR A 156 1.56 -4.27 19.13
CA TYR A 156 0.35 -5.09 19.10
C TYR A 156 -0.84 -4.33 18.50
N TYR A 157 -0.88 -4.24 17.18
CA TYR A 157 -1.89 -3.50 16.43
C TYR A 157 -3.34 -3.79 16.86
N ARG A 158 -3.72 -5.08 17.02
CA ARG A 158 -5.08 -5.45 17.42
C ARG A 158 -5.49 -4.87 18.78
N GLY A 159 -4.55 -4.80 19.72
CA GLY A 159 -4.80 -4.26 21.06
C GLY A 159 -4.89 -2.74 21.11
N ARG A 160 -4.66 -2.04 20.00
CA ARG A 160 -4.78 -0.57 19.92
C ARG A 160 -6.22 -0.10 19.69
N TRP A 161 -7.11 -0.98 19.25
CA TRP A 161 -8.52 -0.66 19.04
C TRP A 161 -9.25 -0.55 20.38
N VAL A 162 -9.96 0.57 20.57
CA VAL A 162 -10.69 0.90 21.80
C VAL A 162 -12.03 1.55 21.50
N GLU A 163 -12.96 1.47 22.44
CA GLU A 163 -14.18 2.30 22.40
C GLU A 163 -13.84 3.76 22.70
N SER A 164 -14.65 4.70 22.20
CA SER A 164 -14.37 6.12 22.36
C SER A 164 -14.62 6.67 23.77
N THR A 165 -15.22 5.92 24.69
CA THR A 165 -15.88 6.37 25.94
C THR A 165 -15.23 7.50 26.75
N THR A 166 -13.90 7.55 26.87
CA THR A 166 -13.19 8.55 27.67
C THR A 166 -12.18 9.39 26.89
N HIS A 167 -12.10 9.21 25.58
CA HIS A 167 -11.01 9.78 24.78
C HIS A 167 -11.31 11.21 24.35
N THR A 168 -10.28 12.04 24.36
CA THR A 168 -10.31 13.41 23.83
C THR A 168 -9.10 13.61 22.92
N GLY A 169 -9.32 14.09 21.70
CA GLY A 169 -8.25 14.26 20.72
C GLY A 169 -8.71 14.00 19.29
N ARG A 170 -7.74 13.70 18.42
CA ARG A 170 -7.98 13.31 17.02
C ARG A 170 -7.44 11.92 16.80
N PHE A 171 -8.26 11.05 16.21
CA PHE A 171 -7.99 9.62 16.09
C PHE A 171 -8.37 9.12 14.72
N VAL A 172 -7.70 8.07 14.27
CA VAL A 172 -8.25 7.18 13.26
C VAL A 172 -9.31 6.30 13.92
N GLY A 173 -10.42 6.06 13.24
CA GLY A 173 -11.49 5.23 13.77
C GLY A 173 -12.18 4.38 12.72
N ARG A 174 -13.04 3.48 13.18
CA ARG A 174 -14.01 2.76 12.36
C ARG A 174 -15.41 3.02 12.88
N ARG A 175 -16.35 3.20 11.96
CA ARG A 175 -17.77 3.38 12.27
C ARG A 175 -18.63 2.41 11.47
N ALA A 176 -19.73 1.98 12.07
CA ALA A 176 -20.69 1.12 11.40
C ALA A 176 -21.33 1.83 10.19
N GLN A 177 -21.74 1.03 9.21
CA GLN A 177 -22.61 1.46 8.11
C GLN A 177 -23.74 0.45 7.91
N ALA A 178 -24.83 0.88 7.26
CA ALA A 178 -26.03 0.06 7.11
C ALA A 178 -25.79 -1.25 6.33
N TYR A 179 -24.86 -1.24 5.38
CA TYR A 179 -24.49 -2.39 4.56
C TYR A 179 -22.99 -2.36 4.28
N GLY A 180 -22.33 -3.52 4.27
CA GLY A 180 -20.89 -3.65 3.99
C GLY A 180 -20.00 -3.55 5.23
N ALA A 181 -18.68 -3.53 5.01
CA ALA A 181 -17.68 -3.48 6.09
C ALA A 181 -17.61 -2.10 6.75
N ASP A 182 -17.30 -2.01 8.05
CA ASP A 182 -17.21 -0.70 8.73
C ASP A 182 -16.29 0.28 8.00
N LEU A 183 -16.75 1.53 7.92
CA LEU A 183 -16.05 2.63 7.26
C LEU A 183 -14.91 3.13 8.11
N TRP A 184 -13.79 3.41 7.46
CA TRP A 184 -12.67 4.11 8.08
C TRP A 184 -12.98 5.60 8.16
N CYS A 185 -12.57 6.24 9.25
CA CYS A 185 -12.73 7.67 9.42
C CYS A 185 -11.55 8.29 10.16
N TYR A 186 -11.38 9.59 9.97
CA TYR A 186 -10.57 10.43 10.84
C TYR A 186 -11.49 11.32 11.66
N VAL A 187 -11.40 11.24 12.99
CA VAL A 187 -12.41 11.76 13.91
C VAL A 187 -11.80 12.60 15.02
N LYS A 188 -12.48 13.70 15.35
CA LYS A 188 -12.20 14.53 16.53
C LYS A 188 -13.20 14.13 17.61
N VAL A 189 -12.70 13.70 18.75
CA VAL A 189 -13.49 13.24 19.89
C VAL A 189 -13.25 14.17 21.08
N LYS A 190 -14.29 14.44 21.86
CA LYS A 190 -14.21 15.15 23.14
C LYS A 190 -15.04 14.41 24.18
N ASP A 191 -14.39 14.00 25.27
CA ASP A 191 -14.98 13.26 26.38
C ASP A 191 -15.79 12.05 25.86
N GLY A 192 -15.19 11.35 24.90
CA GLY A 192 -15.73 10.20 24.18
C GLY A 192 -16.82 10.45 23.15
N ASN A 193 -17.27 11.69 23.01
CA ASN A 193 -18.26 12.08 22.01
C ASN A 193 -17.57 12.54 20.72
N PRO A 194 -17.92 11.97 19.55
CA PRO A 194 -17.44 12.47 18.27
C PRO A 194 -18.00 13.88 18.01
N ILE A 195 -17.12 14.82 17.66
CA ILE A 195 -17.47 16.22 17.39
C ILE A 195 -17.45 16.52 15.89
N ARG A 196 -16.48 15.94 15.17
CA ARG A 196 -16.31 16.05 13.72
C ARG A 196 -15.67 14.77 13.21
N PHE A 197 -16.02 14.34 12.01
CA PHE A 197 -15.32 13.25 11.33
C PHE A 197 -15.30 13.46 9.83
N VAL A 198 -14.35 12.81 9.17
CA VAL A 198 -14.31 12.64 7.73
C VAL A 198 -14.19 11.16 7.43
N ASP A 199 -15.00 10.66 6.50
CA ASP A 199 -14.90 9.28 6.03
C ASP A 199 -13.71 9.13 5.08
N LEU A 200 -13.10 7.95 5.14
CA LEU A 200 -11.98 7.53 4.31
C LEU A 200 -12.45 6.40 3.38
N PRO A 201 -12.03 6.37 2.11
CA PRO A 201 -11.05 7.28 1.50
C PRO A 201 -11.62 8.67 1.19
N LEU A 202 -10.76 9.68 1.16
CA LEU A 202 -11.15 11.01 0.72
C LEU A 202 -11.49 10.96 -0.78
N LYS A 203 -12.52 11.68 -1.23
CA LYS A 203 -12.96 11.69 -2.64
C LYS A 203 -11.85 12.00 -3.65
N SER A 204 -10.83 12.75 -3.24
CA SER A 204 -9.70 13.11 -4.09
C SER A 204 -8.59 12.05 -4.14
N ASN A 205 -8.75 10.92 -3.46
CA ASN A 205 -7.72 9.91 -3.33
C ASN A 205 -8.14 8.58 -3.97
N THR A 206 -7.15 7.88 -4.51
CA THR A 206 -7.32 6.60 -5.22
C THR A 206 -7.03 5.40 -4.33
N TRP A 207 -6.72 5.62 -3.06
CA TRP A 207 -6.40 4.56 -2.11
C TRP A 207 -7.63 4.02 -1.40
N ARG A 208 -7.52 2.84 -0.81
CA ARG A 208 -8.56 2.27 0.04
C ARG A 208 -8.61 3.06 1.36
N GLY A 209 -9.78 3.10 2.00
CA GLY A 209 -9.95 3.81 3.28
C GLY A 209 -8.99 3.33 4.38
N CYS A 210 -8.63 2.05 4.41
CA CYS A 210 -7.64 1.50 5.34
C CYS A 210 -6.22 2.01 5.07
N ASP A 211 -5.81 2.18 3.80
CA ASP A 211 -4.47 2.63 3.44
C ASP A 211 -4.25 4.09 3.86
N GLU A 212 -5.27 4.93 3.69
CA GLU A 212 -5.27 6.30 4.23
C GLU A 212 -5.25 6.31 5.75
N ALA A 213 -6.11 5.52 6.38
CA ALA A 213 -6.20 5.43 7.83
C ALA A 213 -4.88 5.02 8.46
N TRP A 214 -4.20 4.00 7.91
CA TRP A 214 -2.90 3.56 8.39
C TRP A 214 -1.82 4.62 8.21
N ARG A 215 -1.85 5.37 7.11
CA ARG A 215 -0.92 6.49 6.90
C ARG A 215 -1.17 7.64 7.89
N ILE A 216 -2.43 8.00 8.16
CA ILE A 216 -2.79 8.97 9.21
C ILE A 216 -2.30 8.49 10.57
N GLN A 217 -2.53 7.22 10.91
CA GLN A 217 -2.08 6.68 12.18
C GLN A 217 -0.55 6.73 12.32
N ALA A 218 0.18 6.38 11.27
CA ALA A 218 1.64 6.43 11.27
C ALA A 218 2.15 7.86 11.51
N ALA A 219 1.52 8.87 10.90
CA ALA A 219 1.84 10.28 11.16
C ALA A 219 1.54 10.70 12.60
N ILE A 220 0.39 10.29 13.16
CA ILE A 220 0.04 10.57 14.56
C ILE A 220 1.09 9.95 15.50
N ASP A 221 1.40 8.67 15.29
CA ASP A 221 2.35 7.90 16.09
C ASP A 221 3.75 8.55 16.06
N TYR A 222 4.20 9.00 14.88
CA TYR A 222 5.47 9.68 14.70
C TYR A 222 5.52 11.03 15.43
N GLU A 223 4.50 11.89 15.23
CA GLU A 223 4.44 13.21 15.85
C GLU A 223 4.26 13.17 17.37
N GLN A 224 3.74 12.06 17.92
CA GLN A 224 3.66 11.83 19.36
C GLN A 224 4.93 11.20 19.97
N GLY A 225 5.96 10.95 19.16
CA GLY A 225 7.23 10.38 19.63
C GLY A 225 7.21 8.87 19.86
N THR A 226 6.17 8.18 19.40
CA THR A 226 6.04 6.71 19.46
C THR A 226 5.79 6.14 18.07
N PRO A 227 6.73 6.34 17.11
CA PRO A 227 6.53 5.94 15.73
C PRO A 227 6.27 4.44 15.61
N GLN A 228 5.54 4.05 14.56
CA GLN A 228 5.40 2.64 14.21
C GLN A 228 6.77 2.06 13.87
N ILE A 229 6.95 0.77 14.17
CA ILE A 229 8.25 0.13 14.10
C ILE A 229 8.27 -1.08 13.18
N PHE A 230 9.46 -1.37 12.67
CA PHE A 230 9.81 -2.61 11.99
C PHE A 230 11.18 -3.09 12.47
N ARG A 231 11.46 -4.38 12.28
CA ARG A 231 12.75 -4.98 12.66
C ARG A 231 13.37 -5.68 11.46
N VAL A 232 14.63 -5.41 11.18
CA VAL A 232 15.42 -6.15 10.18
C VAL A 232 16.27 -7.18 10.92
N ARG A 233 16.35 -8.40 10.37
CA ARG A 233 17.18 -9.47 10.94
C ARG A 233 17.75 -10.37 9.83
N PRO A 234 18.91 -11.03 10.08
CA PRO A 234 19.48 -11.94 9.11
C PRO A 234 18.53 -13.08 8.72
N GLY A 235 18.51 -13.40 7.43
CA GLY A 235 17.86 -14.56 6.84
C GLY A 235 18.87 -15.54 6.22
N PRO A 236 18.40 -16.68 5.68
CA PRO A 236 19.28 -17.64 5.02
C PRO A 236 19.82 -17.12 3.67
N ASN A 237 20.98 -17.62 3.24
CA ASN A 237 21.50 -17.44 1.87
C ASN A 237 21.62 -15.97 1.41
N GLY A 238 22.13 -15.07 2.26
CA GLY A 238 22.30 -13.65 1.89
C GLY A 238 20.97 -12.91 1.71
N THR A 239 19.95 -13.32 2.49
CA THR A 239 18.68 -12.61 2.57
C THR A 239 18.54 -11.97 3.93
N GLU A 240 17.68 -10.97 4.02
CA GLU A 240 17.24 -10.40 5.29
C GLU A 240 15.74 -10.56 5.43
N VAL A 241 15.28 -10.62 6.67
CA VAL A 241 13.87 -10.65 7.01
C VAL A 241 13.50 -9.36 7.69
N VAL A 242 12.41 -8.76 7.24
CA VAL A 242 11.83 -7.59 7.88
C VAL A 242 10.48 -7.95 8.48
N ASP A 243 10.37 -7.72 9.78
CA ASP A 243 9.19 -7.97 10.60
C ASP A 243 8.43 -6.66 10.84
N PHE A 244 7.11 -6.67 10.63
CA PHE A 244 6.25 -5.51 10.85
C PHE A 244 5.30 -5.72 12.01
N PHE A 245 5.08 -4.68 12.81
CA PHE A 245 4.20 -4.72 13.99
C PHE A 245 2.88 -3.97 13.80
N SER A 246 2.77 -3.21 12.72
CA SER A 246 1.59 -2.46 12.30
C SER A 246 1.31 -2.74 10.83
N PRO A 247 0.05 -2.63 10.38
CA PRO A 247 -0.29 -2.82 8.98
C PRO A 247 0.36 -1.74 8.11
N LEU A 248 0.68 -2.09 6.88
CA LEU A 248 1.24 -1.17 5.91
C LEU A 248 0.21 -0.86 4.81
N PRO A 249 0.15 0.39 4.33
CA PRO A 249 -0.60 0.73 3.14
C PRO A 249 -0.24 -0.15 1.94
N MET A 250 -1.20 -0.39 1.06
CA MET A 250 -1.03 -1.26 -0.10
C MET A 250 0.13 -0.84 -1.01
N TRP A 251 0.39 0.46 -1.17
CA TRP A 251 1.51 0.95 -1.97
C TRP A 251 2.88 0.54 -1.42
N VAL A 252 3.01 0.31 -0.11
CA VAL A 252 4.22 -0.30 0.48
C VAL A 252 4.25 -1.79 0.15
N ARG A 253 3.14 -2.50 0.38
CA ARG A 253 3.07 -3.96 0.15
C ARG A 253 3.31 -4.33 -1.31
N ARG A 254 2.83 -3.52 -2.27
CA ARG A 254 3.07 -3.68 -3.71
C ARG A 254 4.57 -3.66 -4.03
N LYS A 255 5.29 -2.66 -3.51
CA LYS A 255 6.75 -2.56 -3.67
C LYS A 255 7.43 -3.83 -3.15
N TRP A 256 6.98 -4.34 -2.02
CA TRP A 256 7.59 -5.48 -1.34
C TRP A 256 7.25 -6.83 -1.95
N ASN A 257 6.07 -6.98 -2.53
CA ASN A 257 5.70 -8.19 -3.26
C ASN A 257 6.58 -8.41 -4.50
N VAL A 258 7.25 -7.37 -5.00
CA VAL A 258 8.13 -7.45 -6.17
C VAL A 258 9.52 -7.97 -5.83
N VAL A 259 10.08 -7.51 -4.71
CA VAL A 259 11.46 -7.79 -4.33
C VAL A 259 11.57 -8.79 -3.18
N GLY A 260 10.44 -9.13 -2.56
CA GLY A 260 10.38 -9.93 -1.35
C GLY A 260 9.34 -11.03 -1.42
N VAL A 261 9.54 -12.03 -0.56
CA VAL A 261 8.63 -13.16 -0.39
C VAL A 261 7.99 -13.04 0.99
N PRO A 262 6.64 -13.02 1.10
CA PRO A 262 5.97 -13.14 2.38
C PRO A 262 6.36 -14.44 3.08
N ILE A 263 6.67 -14.38 4.37
CA ILE A 263 6.97 -15.58 5.16
C ILE A 263 6.11 -15.63 6.42
N LEU A 264 6.03 -16.81 7.04
CA LEU A 264 5.37 -16.97 8.33
C LEU A 264 6.06 -16.09 9.37
N SER A 265 5.25 -15.28 10.06
CA SER A 265 5.69 -14.39 11.13
C SER A 265 5.65 -15.09 12.49
N SER A 266 6.53 -14.66 13.39
CA SER A 266 6.49 -15.03 14.81
C SER A 266 6.74 -13.78 15.65
N GLY A 267 5.83 -13.50 16.59
CA GLY A 267 5.92 -12.33 17.47
C GLY A 267 5.76 -10.97 16.77
N CYS A 268 5.22 -10.94 15.54
CA CYS A 268 4.95 -9.74 14.76
C CYS A 268 3.71 -9.95 13.89
N LEU A 269 3.23 -8.89 13.23
CA LEU A 269 2.00 -8.92 12.44
C LEU A 269 2.20 -9.71 11.13
N PHE A 270 3.29 -9.45 10.41
CA PHE A 270 3.70 -10.20 9.22
C PHE A 270 5.18 -9.93 8.93
N SER A 271 5.78 -10.78 8.08
CA SER A 271 7.20 -10.69 7.73
C SER A 271 7.41 -10.89 6.22
N TYR A 272 8.44 -10.24 5.69
CA TYR A 272 8.92 -10.45 4.33
C TYR A 272 10.40 -10.80 4.35
N ARG A 273 10.82 -11.64 3.41
CA ARG A 273 12.22 -11.96 3.16
C ARG A 273 12.66 -11.33 1.84
N LEU A 274 13.73 -10.55 1.85
CA LEU A 274 14.27 -9.83 0.70
C LEU A 274 15.75 -10.20 0.50
N ARG A 275 16.27 -10.00 -0.70
CA ARG A 275 17.72 -10.08 -0.96
C ARG A 275 18.41 -8.90 -0.27
N GLU A 276 19.61 -9.11 0.26
CA GLU A 276 20.37 -8.10 1.01
C GLU A 276 20.56 -6.79 0.21
N ASN A 277 20.79 -6.89 -1.10
CA ASN A 277 20.98 -5.74 -1.99
C ASN A 277 19.70 -4.91 -2.28
N GLU A 278 18.53 -5.33 -1.81
CA GLU A 278 17.28 -4.56 -1.92
C GLU A 278 16.94 -3.82 -0.61
N ILE A 279 17.51 -4.21 0.53
CA ILE A 279 17.05 -3.78 1.85
C ILE A 279 17.21 -2.28 2.06
N ASP A 280 18.36 -1.71 1.69
CA ASP A 280 18.64 -0.29 1.91
C ASP A 280 17.62 0.63 1.22
N GLU A 281 17.18 0.26 0.02
CA GLU A 281 16.15 1.02 -0.70
C GLU A 281 14.81 0.93 0.04
N GLU A 282 14.43 -0.26 0.49
CA GLU A 282 13.15 -0.50 1.16
C GLU A 282 13.07 0.13 2.54
N VAL A 283 14.14 0.05 3.32
CA VAL A 283 14.26 0.70 4.64
C VAL A 283 14.17 2.21 4.51
N ARG A 284 14.84 2.79 3.52
CA ARG A 284 14.75 4.23 3.24
C ARG A 284 13.32 4.63 2.87
N PHE A 285 12.67 3.85 2.01
CA PHE A 285 11.28 4.10 1.60
C PHE A 285 10.31 4.07 2.79
N LEU A 286 10.44 3.10 3.69
CA LEU A 286 9.63 3.03 4.92
C LEU A 286 9.81 4.27 5.81
N LYS A 287 11.05 4.72 5.98
CA LYS A 287 11.40 5.90 6.79
C LYS A 287 10.84 7.19 6.17
N GLU A 288 10.97 7.35 4.85
CA GLU A 288 10.59 8.59 4.15
C GLU A 288 9.09 8.72 3.86
N TYR A 289 8.41 7.63 3.47
CA TYR A 289 7.02 7.69 2.99
C TYR A 289 5.99 7.25 4.04
N ALA A 290 6.41 6.43 5.00
CA ALA A 290 5.54 5.90 6.05
C ALA A 290 5.96 6.31 7.47
N TRP A 291 7.07 7.03 7.62
CA TRP A 291 7.59 7.51 8.91
C TRP A 291 7.80 6.39 9.95
N LEU A 292 8.17 5.20 9.47
CA LEU A 292 8.46 4.07 10.32
C LEU A 292 9.88 4.13 10.87
N THR A 293 10.08 3.57 12.06
CA THR A 293 11.40 3.49 12.71
C THR A 293 11.88 2.05 12.82
N GLU A 294 13.14 1.84 12.50
CA GLU A 294 13.79 0.55 12.64
C GLU A 294 14.17 0.31 14.09
N ILE A 295 13.86 -0.89 14.59
CA ILE A 295 14.34 -1.36 15.89
C ILE A 295 15.37 -2.46 15.70
N SER A 296 16.33 -2.51 16.61
CA SER A 296 17.28 -3.61 16.76
C SER A 296 16.60 -4.90 17.27
#